data_AF-A0AAV2RV74-F1
#
_entry.id   AF-A0AAV2RV74-F1
#
_cell.length_a   1.000
_cell.length_b   1.000
_cell.length_c   1.000
_cell.angle_alpha   90.00
_cell.angle_beta   90.00
_cell.angle_gamma   90.00
#
_symmetry.space_group_name_H-M   'P 1'
#
loop_
_entity.id
_entity.type
_entity.pdbx_description
1 polymer ?
#
loop_
_entity_poly.entity_id
_entity_poly.type
_entity_poly.pdbx_seq_one_letter_code
_entity_poly.pdbx_strand_id
1 'polypeptide(L)'
;MEGQYSLSIKLGNTVKHYRIRYDKNKNFFVSKQISFPTLESLVDYYQQACIGKTGVKLSEPCARELIYEPSAPSLDFSTIDQWELDRYQINFQKEIGSGNFGEVYYGSWDGRII
;
A
#
# COMPACT_ATOMS: atom_id res chain seq x y z
N MET A 1 -9.99 17.33 -0.14
CA MET A 1 -9.18 16.21 0.38
C MET A 1 -10.15 15.18 0.95
N GLU A 2 -10.69 14.33 0.09
CA GLU A 2 -11.59 13.23 0.49
C GLU A 2 -10.77 11.94 0.45
N GLY A 3 -10.13 11.63 1.56
CA GLY A 3 -9.55 10.30 1.81
C GLY A 3 -10.18 9.76 3.09
N GLN A 4 -10.81 8.59 3.02
CA GLN A 4 -11.21 7.87 4.23
C GLN A 4 -9.98 7.15 4.78
N TYR A 5 -9.45 7.63 5.91
CA TYR A 5 -8.31 7.00 6.56
C TYR A 5 -8.75 5.89 7.51
N SER A 6 -7.92 4.85 7.61
CA SER A 6 -8.07 3.78 8.58
C SER A 6 -6.73 3.46 9.23
N LEU A 7 -6.77 3.13 10.52
CA LEU A 7 -5.63 2.72 11.31
C LEU A 7 -5.76 1.24 11.65
N SER A 8 -4.78 0.45 11.25
CA SER A 8 -4.77 -1.00 11.45
C SER A 8 -3.68 -1.37 12.44
N ILE A 9 -4.02 -2.18 13.45
CA ILE A 9 -3.12 -2.51 14.56
C ILE A 9 -3.12 -4.01 14.77
N LYS A 10 -1.93 -4.60 14.85
CA LYS A 10 -1.75 -6.01 15.20
C LYS A 10 -1.80 -6.19 16.72
N LEU A 11 -2.69 -7.04 17.19
CA LEU A 11 -2.84 -7.46 18.59
C LEU A 11 -2.68 -8.98 18.67
N GLY A 12 -1.49 -9.44 19.04
CA GLY A 12 -1.17 -10.87 19.02
C GLY A 12 -1.37 -11.45 17.62
N ASN A 13 -2.31 -12.39 17.49
CA ASN A 13 -2.66 -13.04 16.23
C ASN A 13 -3.89 -12.41 15.52
N THR A 14 -4.32 -11.23 15.95
CA THR A 14 -5.49 -10.53 15.40
C THR A 14 -5.11 -9.15 14.92
N VAL A 15 -5.87 -8.61 13.95
CA VAL A 15 -5.74 -7.22 13.52
C VAL A 15 -7.04 -6.50 13.86
N LYS A 16 -6.93 -5.31 14.46
CA LYS A 16 -8.06 -4.40 14.67
C LYS A 16 -7.93 -3.21 13.75
N HIS A 17 -9.06 -2.84 13.15
CA HIS A 17 -9.17 -1.70 12.24
C HIS A 17 -10.00 -0.60 12.89
N TYR A 18 -9.47 0.63 12.86
CA TYR A 18 -10.11 1.83 13.37
C TYR A 18 -10.34 2.80 12.24
N ARG A 19 -11.59 3.28 12.11
CA ARG A 19 -11.88 4.34 11.14
C ARG A 19 -11.48 5.69 11.71
N ILE A 20 -10.57 6.38 11.03
CA ILE A 20 -10.23 7.76 11.36
C ILE A 20 -11.28 8.66 10.72
N ARG A 21 -11.93 9.48 11.53
CA ARG A 21 -12.91 10.48 11.09
C ARG A 21 -12.35 11.88 11.31
N TYR A 22 -13.01 12.87 10.73
CA TYR A 22 -12.71 14.28 10.98
C TYR A 22 -13.93 15.00 11.55
N ASP A 23 -13.68 16.01 12.38
CA ASP A 23 -14.72 16.88 12.93
C ASP A 23 -15.02 18.07 11.99
N LYS A 24 -15.88 19.00 12.44
CA LYS A 24 -16.21 20.22 11.67
C LYS A 24 -15.00 21.14 11.47
N ASN A 25 -14.02 21.06 12.37
CA ASN A 25 -12.77 21.83 12.34
C ASN A 25 -11.67 21.09 11.56
N LYS A 26 -12.01 19.98 10.88
CA LYS A 26 -11.09 19.11 10.13
C LYS A 26 -10.01 18.44 10.99
N ASN A 27 -10.22 18.31 12.30
CA ASN A 27 -9.33 17.55 13.16
C ASN A 27 -9.64 16.05 13.06
N PHE A 28 -8.59 15.24 13.01
CA PHE A 28 -8.65 13.78 12.96
C PHE A 28 -8.94 13.17 14.32
N PHE A 29 -9.80 12.14 14.36
CA PHE A 29 -10.06 11.39 15.58
C PHE A 29 -10.46 9.94 15.28
N VAL A 30 -10.10 9.04 16.21
CA VAL A 30 -10.59 7.65 16.25
C VAL A 30 -11.81 7.54 17.19
N SER A 31 -11.74 8.22 18.33
CA SER A 31 -12.82 8.36 19.33
C SER A 31 -13.16 9.84 19.49
N LYS A 32 -14.44 10.19 19.69
CA LYS A 32 -14.86 11.60 19.85
C LYS A 32 -14.30 12.29 21.10
N GLN A 33 -13.62 11.56 21.98
CA GLN A 33 -13.04 12.08 23.22
C GLN A 33 -11.78 12.94 22.99
N ILE A 34 -11.04 12.66 21.92
CA ILE A 34 -9.79 13.35 21.62
C ILE A 34 -9.65 13.53 20.10
N SER A 35 -9.29 14.73 19.67
CA SER A 35 -9.07 15.07 18.25
C SER A 35 -7.73 15.76 18.05
N PHE A 36 -7.20 15.63 16.84
CA PHE A 36 -5.84 16.02 16.49
C PHE A 36 -5.82 16.82 15.18
N PRO A 37 -5.00 17.87 15.07
CA PRO A 37 -4.94 18.67 13.84
C PRO A 37 -4.31 17.91 12.66
N THR A 38 -3.45 16.92 12.91
CA THR A 38 -2.76 16.13 11.87
C THR A 38 -2.84 14.63 12.15
N LEU A 39 -2.64 13.80 11.12
CA LEU A 39 -2.52 12.35 11.30
C LEU A 39 -1.26 11.97 12.11
N GLU A 40 -0.17 12.71 11.92
CA GLU A 40 1.08 12.55 12.66
C GLU A 40 0.84 12.72 14.17
N SER A 41 0.20 13.81 14.58
CA SER A 41 -0.10 14.05 16.00
C SER A 41 -1.05 13.00 16.60
N LEU A 42 -1.95 12.44 15.79
CA LEU A 42 -2.78 11.29 16.20
C LEU A 42 -1.92 10.04 16.44
N VAL A 43 -0.96 9.76 15.57
CA VAL A 43 -0.04 8.61 15.69
C VAL A 43 0.86 8.79 16.91
N ASP A 44 1.49 9.95 17.08
CA ASP A 44 2.39 10.26 18.19
C ASP A 44 1.70 10.08 19.54
N TYR A 45 0.45 10.55 19.66
CA TYR A 45 -0.34 10.37 20.88
C TYR A 45 -0.55 8.88 21.19
N TYR A 46 -0.96 8.09 20.19
CA TYR A 46 -1.24 6.67 20.40
C TYR A 46 0.00 5.79 20.48
N GLN A 47 1.20 6.30 20.22
CA GLN A 47 2.45 5.65 20.62
C GLN A 47 2.65 5.67 22.14
N GLN A 48 2.10 6.68 22.82
CA GLN A 48 2.24 6.85 24.27
C GLN A 48 1.00 6.39 25.04
N ALA A 49 -0.18 6.49 24.44
CA ALA A 49 -1.47 6.13 25.03
C ALA A 49 -2.14 4.94 24.32
N CYS A 50 -2.88 4.12 25.06
CA CYS A 50 -3.56 2.98 24.49
C CYS A 50 -4.76 3.39 23.61
N ILE A 51 -4.97 2.69 22.50
CA ILE A 51 -6.13 2.95 21.63
C ILE A 51 -7.40 2.35 22.22
N GLY A 52 -8.28 3.21 22.71
CA GLY A 52 -9.55 2.79 23.30
C GLY A 52 -9.35 1.78 24.44
N LYS A 53 -10.08 0.66 24.40
CA LYS A 53 -10.03 -0.39 25.42
C LYS A 53 -9.08 -1.55 25.08
N THR A 54 -8.19 -1.41 24.09
CA THR A 54 -7.31 -2.52 23.71
C THR A 54 -6.18 -2.78 24.69
N GLY A 55 -5.80 -1.77 25.49
CA GLY A 55 -4.59 -1.83 26.30
C GLY A 55 -3.30 -1.84 25.48
N VAL A 56 -3.36 -1.57 24.17
CA VAL A 56 -2.20 -1.59 23.26
C VAL A 56 -1.95 -0.19 22.69
N LYS A 57 -0.67 0.17 22.67
CA LYS A 57 -0.12 1.38 22.08
C LYS A 57 0.39 1.09 20.67
N LEU A 58 0.46 2.11 19.84
CA LEU A 58 1.21 2.03 18.59
C LEU A 58 2.69 1.81 18.92
N SER A 59 3.31 0.89 18.20
CA SER A 59 4.72 0.57 18.36
C SER A 59 5.38 0.68 16.99
N GLU A 60 6.07 -0.36 16.55
CA GLU A 60 6.75 -0.37 15.27
C GLU A 60 5.74 -0.26 14.12
N PRO A 61 6.00 0.62 13.12
CA PRO A 61 5.23 0.63 11.90
C PRO A 61 5.39 -0.72 11.19
N CYS A 62 4.33 -1.19 10.54
CA CYS A 62 4.45 -2.37 9.69
C CYS A 62 5.55 -2.11 8.66
N ALA A 63 6.53 -3.01 8.59
CA ALA A 63 7.50 -2.99 7.51
C ALA A 63 6.72 -2.99 6.20
N ARG A 64 6.92 -1.94 5.41
CA ARG A 64 6.50 -1.97 4.02
C ARG A 64 7.38 -3.03 3.40
N GLU A 65 6.85 -4.22 3.19
CA GLU A 65 7.49 -5.13 2.25
C GLU A 65 7.61 -4.32 0.97
N LEU A 66 8.85 -3.99 0.62
CA LEU A 66 9.21 -3.67 -0.75
C LEU A 66 9.01 -4.98 -1.53
N ILE A 67 7.77 -5.49 -1.57
CA ILE A 67 7.30 -6.22 -2.73
C ILE A 67 7.59 -5.22 -3.81
N TYR A 68 8.67 -5.51 -4.55
CA TYR A 68 9.22 -4.79 -5.69
C TYR A 68 8.49 -3.47 -5.90
N GLU A 69 9.17 -2.32 -5.81
CA GLU A 69 8.69 -1.15 -6.56
C GLU A 69 7.97 -1.67 -7.79
N PRO A 70 6.70 -1.29 -8.05
CA PRO A 70 6.09 -1.66 -9.30
C PRO A 70 7.02 -1.07 -10.37
N SER A 71 7.99 -1.87 -10.80
CA SER A 71 8.98 -1.60 -11.81
C SER A 71 8.50 -2.18 -13.12
N ALA A 72 7.35 -2.86 -13.11
CA ALA A 72 6.30 -2.37 -13.97
C ALA A 72 5.68 -1.18 -13.23
N PRO A 73 6.04 0.10 -13.53
CA PRO A 73 5.01 1.10 -13.39
C PRO A 73 3.79 0.45 -14.02
N SER A 74 2.66 0.41 -13.33
CA SER A 74 1.43 0.58 -14.11
C SER A 74 1.80 1.68 -15.07
N LEU A 75 1.99 1.29 -16.35
CA LEU A 75 2.31 2.13 -17.50
C LEU A 75 2.09 3.55 -17.07
N ASP A 76 3.20 4.32 -16.92
CA ASP A 76 3.22 5.63 -16.28
C ASP A 76 1.92 6.42 -16.53
N PHE A 77 1.57 7.43 -15.73
CA PHE A 77 0.32 8.17 -15.98
C PHE A 77 0.18 8.73 -17.42
N SER A 78 1.23 8.68 -18.27
CA SER A 78 1.22 8.98 -19.70
C SER A 78 0.89 7.80 -20.65
N THR A 79 0.97 6.55 -20.19
CA THR A 79 0.74 5.31 -20.97
C THR A 79 -0.49 4.53 -20.51
N ILE A 80 -1.32 5.12 -19.64
CA ILE A 80 -2.70 4.65 -19.40
C ILE A 80 -3.41 4.57 -20.76
N ASP A 81 -3.89 3.37 -21.11
CA ASP A 81 -4.50 2.95 -22.39
C ASP A 81 -3.57 2.65 -23.59
N GLN A 82 -2.24 2.63 -23.39
CA GLN A 82 -1.30 2.14 -24.41
C GLN A 82 -0.92 0.67 -24.16
N TRP A 83 -1.71 -0.24 -24.72
CA TRP A 83 -1.51 -1.70 -24.59
C TRP A 83 -0.53 -2.29 -25.62
N GLU A 84 -0.10 -1.50 -26.60
CA GLU A 84 0.80 -1.93 -27.66
C GLU A 84 2.26 -1.67 -27.26
N LEU A 85 3.09 -2.70 -27.35
CA LEU A 85 4.53 -2.64 -27.13
C LEU A 85 5.25 -2.97 -28.44
N ASP A 86 6.35 -2.27 -28.72
CA ASP A 86 7.22 -2.66 -29.82
C ASP A 86 7.91 -4.00 -29.48
N ARG A 87 7.75 -4.99 -30.35
CA ARG A 87 8.33 -6.32 -30.18
C ARG A 87 9.85 -6.26 -29.99
N TYR A 88 10.54 -5.28 -30.58
CA TYR A 88 12.00 -5.14 -30.42
C TYR A 88 12.41 -4.68 -29.02
N GLN A 89 11.47 -4.15 -28.22
CA GLN A 89 11.71 -3.79 -26.82
C GLN A 89 11.60 -4.99 -25.87
N ILE A 90 11.05 -6.12 -26.35
CA ILE A 90 10.86 -7.34 -25.55
C ILE A 90 11.98 -8.32 -25.86
N ASN A 91 12.76 -8.67 -24.84
CA ASN A 91 13.82 -9.67 -24.94
C ASN A 91 13.37 -10.97 -24.25
N PHE A 92 13.23 -12.04 -25.02
CA PHE A 92 12.95 -13.37 -24.50
C PHE A 92 14.24 -14.00 -23.98
N GLN A 93 14.29 -14.28 -22.68
CA GLN A 93 15.50 -14.82 -22.04
C GLN A 93 15.40 -16.32 -21.81
N LYS A 94 14.30 -16.80 -21.21
CA LYS A 94 14.18 -18.20 -20.80
C LYS A 94 12.75 -18.70 -20.92
N GLU A 95 12.54 -19.87 -21.51
CA GLU A 95 11.25 -20.57 -21.43
C GLU A 95 10.98 -21.03 -19.99
N ILE A 96 9.84 -20.63 -19.45
CA ILE A 96 9.38 -20.99 -18.10
C ILE A 96 8.24 -22.02 -18.11
N GLY A 97 7.72 -22.34 -19.29
CA GLY A 97 6.78 -23.43 -19.47
C GLY A 97 6.10 -23.39 -20.83
N SER A 98 5.27 -24.39 -21.09
CA SER A 98 4.44 -24.48 -22.28
C SER A 98 3.08 -25.08 -21.92
N GLY A 99 2.02 -24.64 -22.60
CA GLY A 99 0.65 -25.07 -22.32
C GLY A 99 -0.28 -24.95 -23.54
N ASN A 100 -1.59 -25.04 -23.31
CA ASN A 100 -2.61 -25.08 -24.36
C ASN A 100 -2.67 -23.82 -25.26
N PHE A 101 -1.99 -22.75 -24.87
CA PHE A 101 -1.97 -21.47 -25.58
C PHE A 101 -0.57 -21.11 -26.11
N GLY A 102 0.38 -22.06 -26.08
CA GLY A 102 1.74 -21.90 -26.58
C GLY A 102 2.82 -21.93 -25.49
N GLU A 103 3.99 -21.43 -25.85
CA GLU A 103 5.17 -21.35 -25.01
C GLU A 103 5.17 -20.06 -24.19
N VAL A 104 5.63 -20.15 -22.94
CA VAL A 104 5.71 -19.04 -21.99
C VAL A 104 7.18 -18.76 -21.70
N TYR A 105 7.59 -17.53 -21.95
CA TYR A 105 8.96 -17.08 -21.76
C TYR A 105 9.03 -16.00 -20.68
N TYR A 106 10.01 -16.14 -19.80
CA TYR A 106 10.54 -15.07 -18.99
C TYR A 106 11.41 -14.15 -19.85
N GLY A 107 11.23 -12.84 -19.68
CA GLY A 107 11.88 -11.85 -20.50
C GLY A 107 12.03 -10.51 -19.80
N SER A 108 12.60 -9.56 -20.52
CA SER A 108 12.74 -8.17 -20.07
C SER A 108 12.17 -7.22 -21.11
N TRP A 109 11.54 -6.14 -20.65
CA TRP A 109 11.07 -5.04 -21.47
C TRP A 109 11.96 -3.81 -21.23
N ASP A 110 12.59 -3.29 -22.29
CA ASP A 110 13.48 -2.12 -22.23
C ASP A 110 14.55 -2.22 -21.11
N GLY A 111 15.15 -3.40 -20.97
CA GLY A 111 16.16 -3.69 -19.94
C GLY A 111 15.61 -3.89 -18.52
N ARG A 112 14.29 -3.78 -18.30
CA ARG A 112 13.63 -4.10 -17.03
C ARG A 112 13.06 -5.50 -17.07
N ILE A 113 13.35 -6.28 -16.04
CA ILE A 113 12.75 -7.60 -15.87
C ILE A 113 11.24 -7.42 -15.63
N ILE A 114 10.43 -8.15 -16.41
CA ILE A 114 8.97 -8.21 -16.32
C ILE A 114 8.51 -9.59 -15.89
#